data_AF-A4ZZ28-F1
#
_entry.id   AF-A4ZZ28-F1
#
_cell.length_a   1.000
_cell.length_b   1.000
_cell.length_c   1.000
_cell.angle_alpha   90.00
_cell.angle_beta   90.00
_cell.angle_gamma   90.00
#
_symmetry.space_group_name_H-M   'P 1'
#
loop_
_entity.id
_entity.type
_entity.pdbx_description
1 polymer ?
#
loop_
_entity_poly.entity_id
_entity_poly.type
_entity_poly.pdbx_seq_one_letter_code
_entity_poly.pdbx_strand_id
1 'polypeptide(L)' 'MFDEALEIVRSTRKASASYLQRRLKIGYNRAARMIELMEEMGYIGPINGSKPRDVFI' A
#
# COMPACT_ATOMS: atom_id res chain seq x y z
N MET A 1 11.59 -5.08 -2.73
CA MET A 1 10.90 -4.28 -1.69
C MET A 1 9.48 -3.90 -2.10
N PHE A 2 9.25 -3.40 -3.32
CA PHE A 2 7.90 -3.15 -3.81
C PHE A 2 7.08 -4.46 -3.92
N ASP A 3 7.68 -5.54 -4.43
CA ASP A 3 7.00 -6.85 -4.55
C ASP A 3 6.57 -7.41 -3.19
N GLU A 4 7.40 -7.21 -2.15
CA GLU A 4 7.08 -7.60 -0.78
C GLU A 4 5.91 -6.78 -0.22
N ALA A 5 5.89 -5.48 -0.50
CA ALA A 5 4.75 -4.62 -0.17
C ALA A 5 3.49 -5.07 -0.91
N LEU A 6 3.60 -5.45 -2.19
CA LEU A 6 2.51 -5.91 -3.02
C LEU A 6 1.90 -7.21 -2.47
N GLU A 7 2.74 -8.17 -2.09
CA GLU A 7 2.29 -9.43 -1.49
C GLU A 7 1.64 -9.22 -0.12
N ILE A 8 2.14 -8.26 0.67
CA ILE A 8 1.48 -7.85 1.92
C ILE A 8 0.09 -7.26 1.63
N VAL A 9 -0.03 -6.35 0.66
CA VAL A 9 -1.32 -5.73 0.32
C VAL A 9 -2.29 -6.77 -0.21
N ARG A 10 -1.84 -7.67 -1.09
CA ARG A 10 -2.63 -8.77 -1.63
C ARG A 10 -3.17 -9.70 -0.55
N SER A 11 -2.29 -10.16 0.35
CA SER A 11 -2.68 -11.09 1.42
C SER A 11 -3.53 -10.45 2.51
N THR A 12 -3.27 -9.19 2.87
CA THR A 12 -3.93 -8.53 4.01
C THR A 12 -5.11 -7.65 3.61
N ARG A 13 -5.22 -7.31 2.32
CA ARG A 13 -6.18 -6.36 1.75
C ARG A 13 -6.10 -4.97 2.41
N LYS A 14 -4.93 -4.61 2.96
CA LYS A 14 -4.66 -3.32 3.63
C LYS A 14 -3.61 -2.52 2.88
N ALA A 15 -4.07 -1.52 2.12
CA ALA A 15 -3.20 -0.63 1.36
C ALA A 15 -3.08 0.76 2.04
N SER A 16 -2.24 0.86 3.06
CA SER A 16 -1.91 2.16 3.66
C SER A 16 -0.42 2.30 3.97
N ALA A 17 0.11 3.52 3.82
CA ALA A 17 1.51 3.80 4.02
C ALA A 17 1.97 3.44 5.44
N SER A 18 1.19 3.79 6.46
CA SER A 18 1.52 3.48 7.86
C SER A 18 1.48 1.97 8.16
N TYR A 19 0.62 1.20 7.49
CA TYR A 19 0.59 -0.26 7.62
C TYR A 19 1.85 -0.89 7.04
N LEU A 20 2.20 -0.54 5.80
CA LEU A 20 3.41 -1.00 5.13
C LEU A 20 4.67 -0.56 5.87
N GLN A 21 4.71 0.67 6.39
CA GLN A 21 5.80 1.19 7.20
C GLN A 21 6.14 0.25 8.36
N ARG A 22 5.13 -0.16 9.15
CA ARG A 22 5.32 -1.06 10.30
C ARG A 22 5.65 -2.48 9.88
N ARG A 23 4.99 -2.99 8.84
CA ARG A 23 5.16 -4.38 8.40
C ARG A 23 6.53 -4.63 7.77
N LEU A 24 7.02 -3.69 6.98
CA LEU A 24 8.31 -3.73 6.29
C LEU A 24 9.46 -3.10 7.09
N LYS A 25 9.16 -2.47 8.25
CA LYS A 25 10.13 -1.75 9.08
C LYS A 25 10.91 -0.69 8.30
N ILE A 26 10.21 0.10 7.48
CA ILE A 26 10.78 1.17 6.65
C ILE A 26 10.31 2.55 7.11
N GLY A 27 10.93 3.61 6.60
CA GLY A 27 10.46 4.99 6.82
C GLY A 27 9.16 5.30 6.07
N TYR A 28 8.35 6.22 6.60
CA TYR A 28 7.04 6.58 6.07
C TYR A 28 7.10 6.99 4.59
N ASN A 29 8.04 7.87 4.21
CA ASN A 29 8.16 8.36 2.83
C ASN A 29 8.40 7.23 1.82
N ARG A 30 9.10 6.17 2.21
CA ARG A 30 9.32 5.01 1.33
C ARG A 30 8.03 4.20 1.18
N ALA A 31 7.29 4.01 2.27
CA ALA A 31 6.01 3.30 2.25
C ALA A 31 4.93 4.09 1.47
N ALA A 32 4.91 5.41 1.59
CA ALA A 32 4.00 6.29 0.85
C ALA A 32 4.22 6.16 -0.67
N ARG A 33 5.48 6.25 -1.13
CA ARG A 33 5.81 6.02 -2.55
C ARG A 33 5.41 4.65 -3.08
N MET A 34 5.47 3.61 -2.25
CA MET A 34 5.00 2.28 -2.65
C MET A 34 3.48 2.26 -2.85
N ILE A 35 2.71 2.94 -1.99
CA ILE A 35 1.25 3.08 -2.14
C ILE A 35 0.90 3.89 -3.39
N GLU A 36 1.59 5.02 -3.62
CA GLU A 36 1.40 5.85 -4.80
C GLU A 36 1.65 5.05 -6.09
N LEU A 37 2.75 4.28 -6.14
CA LEU A 37 3.05 3.43 -7.28
C LEU A 37 2.02 2.30 -7.47
N MET A 38 1.50 1.71 -6.38
CA MET A 38 0.42 0.71 -6.48
C MET A 38 -0.88 1.31 -7.02
N GLU A 39 -1.20 2.56 -6.66
CA GLU A 39 -2.36 3.29 -7.18
C GLU A 39 -2.16 3.62 -8.67
N GLU A 40 -1.00 4.15 -9.05
CA GLU A 40 -0.65 4.48 -10.43
C GLU A 40 -0.70 3.24 -11.35
N MET A 41 -0.24 2.09 -10.85
CA MET A 41 -0.31 0.81 -11.57
C MET A 41 -1.71 0.16 -11.56
N GLY A 42 -2.68 0.74 -10.86
CA GLY A 42 -4.05 0.22 -10.79
C GLY A 42 -4.22 -1.02 -9.91
N TYR A 43 -3.29 -1.29 -9.00
CA TYR A 43 -3.41 -2.39 -8.04
C TYR A 43 -4.32 -2.05 -6.86
N ILE A 44 -4.48 -0.77 -6.56
CA ILE A 44 -5.36 -0.26 -5.51
C ILE A 44 -6.13 0.96 -5.99
N GLY A 45 -7.27 1.22 -5.37
CA GLY A 45 -8.08 2.41 -5.64
C GLY A 45 -7.51 3.69 -5.00
N PRO A 46 -8.04 4.85 -5.39
CA PRO A 46 -7.63 6.14 -4.84
C PRO A 46 -7.91 6.25 -3.35
N ILE A 47 -7.27 7.22 -2.70
CA ILE A 47 -7.54 7.51 -1.28
C ILE A 47 -8.99 7.98 -1.13
N ASN A 48 -9.74 7.35 -0.22
CA ASN A 48 -11.14 7.70 0.05
C ASN A 48 -11.32 8.14 1.50
N GLY A 49 -10.81 9.31 1.82
CA GLY A 49 -10.86 9.88 3.17
C GLY A 49 -10.24 8.95 4.21
N SER A 50 -11.01 8.61 5.25
CA SER A 50 -10.60 7.68 6.31
C SER A 50 -10.88 6.20 6.00
N LYS A 51 -11.57 5.90 4.90
CA LYS A 51 -11.89 4.52 4.53
C LYS A 51 -10.66 3.81 3.97
N PRO A 52 -10.55 2.48 4.16
CA PRO A 52 -9.55 1.68 3.47
C PRO A 52 -9.65 1.86 1.96
N ARG A 53 -8.50 1.90 1.28
CA ARG A 53 -8.45 1.87 -0.18
C ARG A 53 -8.94 0.52 -0.70
N ASP A 54 -9.60 0.53 -1.84
CA ASP A 54 -9.94 -0.68 -2.57
C ASP A 54 -8.65 -1.37 -3.04
N VAL A 55 -8.65 -2.71 -3.07
CA VAL A 55 -7.51 -3.51 -3.53
C VAL A 55 -7.99 -4.39 -4.69
N PHE A 56 -7.29 -4.37 -5.81
CA PHE A 56 -7.71 -5.06 -7.04
C PHE A 56 -6.85 -6.31 -7.35
N ILE A 57 -5.78 -6.52 -6.57
CA ILE A 57 -4.85 -7.67 -6.66
C ILE A 57 -5.10 -8.76 -5.63
#